data_AF-A0A3D8L907-F1
#
_entry.id   AF-A0A3D8L907-F1
#
_cell.length_a   1.000
_cell.length_b   1.000
_cell.length_c   1.000
_cell.angle_alpha   90.00
_cell.angle_beta   90.00
_cell.angle_gamma   90.00
#
_symmetry.space_group_name_H-M   'P 1'
#
loop_
_entity.id
_entity.type
_entity.pdbx_description
1 polymer ?
#
loop_
_entity_poly.entity_id
_entity_poly.type
_entity_poly.pdbx_seq_one_letter_code
_entity_poly.pdbx_strand_id
1 'polypeptide(L)'
;MLAAAALLLAPLGIANAQSDGEVPSMDKSYDRVLKVYPLQLSEVYLAYEKMRTDRISNELGLSYIYSVYMKGDASSPESQPVQGASVRMSQRRYTLKNEGQPFGFFHGPFFGYRFLAYEQDVFEQLTQTPDAPTYHGVGHLYQHSLDLSYQLGIQFNLMGLLTADVAASLGGRVKYALANNAGELLTDHIIGHAVIAENNSAIFAVPLPQLNLSVGYAF
;
A
#
# COMPACT_ATOMS: atom_id res chain seq x y z
N MET A 1 -14.78 -16.58 9.70
CA MET A 1 -13.39 -16.32 10.16
C MET A 1 -12.39 -17.45 9.83
N LEU A 2 -12.69 -18.42 8.95
CA LEU A 2 -11.73 -19.46 8.54
C LEU A 2 -11.03 -19.20 7.19
N ALA A 3 -11.51 -18.25 6.38
CA ALA A 3 -10.96 -18.00 5.05
C ALA A 3 -9.64 -17.19 5.05
N ALA A 4 -9.41 -16.35 6.07
CA ALA A 4 -8.20 -15.53 6.17
C ALA A 4 -6.94 -16.36 6.50
N ALA A 5 -7.10 -17.47 7.24
CA ALA A 5 -6.00 -18.39 7.54
C ALA A 5 -5.61 -19.27 6.33
N ALA A 6 -6.53 -19.49 5.40
CA ALA A 6 -6.26 -20.29 4.19
C ALA A 6 -5.42 -19.53 3.15
N LEU A 7 -5.49 -18.20 3.11
CA LEU A 7 -4.65 -17.36 2.25
C LEU A 7 -3.18 -17.27 2.73
N LEU A 8 -2.92 -17.56 4.01
CA LEU A 8 -1.56 -17.67 4.55
C LEU A 8 -0.90 -19.03 4.25
N LEU A 9 -1.64 -19.98 3.68
CA LEU A 9 -1.20 -21.38 3.47
C LEU A 9 -1.35 -21.87 2.01
N ALA A 10 -1.73 -21.02 1.06
CA ALA A 10 -1.75 -21.38 -0.36
C ALA A 10 -0.35 -21.18 -1.01
N PRO A 11 0.04 -22.07 -1.94
CA PRO A 11 1.36 -22.68 -1.90
C PRO A 11 2.47 -21.90 -2.60
N LEU A 12 3.66 -22.13 -2.05
CA LEU A 12 5.02 -21.98 -2.58
C LEU A 12 5.26 -22.76 -3.90
N GLY A 13 4.32 -22.71 -4.83
CA GLY A 13 4.36 -23.42 -6.11
C GLY A 13 5.07 -22.64 -7.20
N ILE A 14 6.40 -22.81 -7.26
CA ILE A 14 7.24 -22.80 -8.47
C ILE A 14 7.06 -21.59 -9.42
N ALA A 15 7.84 -20.53 -9.17
CA ALA A 15 8.33 -19.66 -10.23
C ALA A 15 9.84 -19.89 -10.38
N ASN A 16 10.22 -21.00 -11.04
CA ASN A 16 11.59 -21.22 -11.49
C ASN A 16 11.83 -20.33 -12.72
N ALA A 17 12.25 -19.09 -12.51
CA ALA A 17 12.85 -18.26 -13.54
C ALA A 17 14.38 -18.29 -13.36
N GLN A 18 15.03 -19.08 -14.24
CA GLN A 18 16.45 -19.17 -14.60
C GLN A 18 17.47 -18.30 -13.83
N SER A 19 18.54 -18.97 -13.36
CA SER A 19 19.93 -18.53 -13.53
C SER A 19 20.87 -19.61 -12.99
N ASP A 20 21.44 -20.43 -13.87
CA ASP A 20 22.63 -21.23 -13.57
C ASP A 20 23.83 -20.28 -13.37
N GLY A 21 24.21 -20.12 -12.12
CA GLY A 21 25.42 -19.46 -11.67
C GLY A 21 25.54 -19.75 -10.18
N GLU A 22 26.69 -20.22 -9.73
CA GLU A 22 26.94 -20.54 -8.31
C GLU A 22 26.47 -19.39 -7.42
N VAL A 23 25.30 -19.58 -6.81
CA VAL A 23 24.75 -18.62 -5.87
C VAL A 23 25.56 -18.80 -4.58
N PRO A 24 26.28 -17.78 -4.10
CA PRO A 24 26.97 -17.87 -2.82
C PRO A 24 25.98 -18.35 -1.76
N SER A 25 26.39 -19.35 -0.96
CA SER A 25 25.54 -20.04 0.00
C SER A 25 24.85 -19.03 0.93
N MET A 26 23.56 -18.79 0.70
CA MET A 26 22.75 -17.97 1.60
C MET A 26 22.56 -18.70 2.93
N ASP A 27 22.75 -17.99 4.03
CA ASP A 27 22.34 -18.49 5.35
C ASP A 27 20.80 -18.58 5.36
N LYS A 28 20.30 -19.82 5.29
CA LYS A 28 18.87 -20.12 5.25
C LYS A 28 18.17 -19.87 6.58
N SER A 29 18.91 -19.61 7.65
CA SER A 29 18.36 -19.46 8.99
C SER A 29 17.70 -18.10 9.21
N TYR A 30 17.93 -17.13 8.32
CA TYR A 30 17.50 -15.74 8.44
C TYR A 30 17.15 -15.12 7.07
N ASP A 31 16.68 -15.94 6.12
CA ASP A 31 16.40 -15.52 4.75
C ASP A 31 15.02 -14.86 4.59
N ARG A 32 14.23 -14.83 5.67
CA ARG A 32 12.86 -14.31 5.68
C ARG A 32 12.67 -13.30 6.79
N VAL A 33 11.77 -12.34 6.57
CA VAL A 33 11.35 -11.38 7.59
C VAL A 33 9.85 -11.19 7.53
N LEU A 34 9.17 -11.33 8.66
CA LEU A 34 7.78 -10.91 8.83
C LEU A 34 7.75 -9.50 9.41
N LYS A 35 7.02 -8.57 8.80
CA LYS A 35 7.02 -7.15 9.13
C LYS A 35 5.64 -6.61 9.43
N VAL A 36 5.59 -5.62 10.31
CA VAL A 36 4.41 -4.81 10.62
C VAL A 36 4.77 -3.33 10.50
N TYR A 37 3.83 -2.51 10.01
CA TYR A 37 4.06 -1.09 9.73
C TYR A 37 3.20 -0.22 10.65
N PRO A 38 3.67 0.10 11.87
CA PRO A 38 2.84 0.69 12.91
C PRO A 38 2.40 2.13 12.63
N LEU A 39 3.08 2.85 11.73
CA LEU A 39 2.79 4.27 11.45
C LEU A 39 1.85 4.49 10.27
N GLN A 40 1.34 3.43 9.67
CA GLN A 40 0.25 3.53 8.71
C GLN A 40 -1.08 3.68 9.47
N LEU A 41 -1.34 4.88 10.00
CA LEU A 41 -2.44 5.19 10.91
C LEU A 41 -3.86 4.92 10.36
N SER A 42 -3.99 4.57 9.09
CA SER A 42 -5.26 4.32 8.41
C SER A 42 -5.43 2.87 7.91
N GLU A 43 -4.45 2.00 8.20
CA GLU A 43 -4.50 0.59 7.80
C GLU A 43 -3.68 -0.32 8.71
N VAL A 44 -4.12 -1.58 8.81
CA VAL A 44 -3.30 -2.65 9.38
C VAL A 44 -2.50 -3.27 8.24
N TYR A 45 -1.18 -3.12 8.27
CA TYR A 45 -0.29 -3.60 7.20
C TYR A 45 0.72 -4.63 7.71
N LEU A 46 0.69 -5.80 7.08
CA LEU A 46 1.61 -6.90 7.29
C LEU A 46 2.38 -7.20 6.00
N ALA A 47 3.67 -7.47 6.10
CA ALA A 47 4.47 -7.87 4.95
C ALA A 47 5.37 -9.06 5.26
N TYR A 48 5.62 -9.86 4.23
CA TYR A 48 6.56 -10.97 4.24
C TYR A 48 7.65 -10.68 3.21
N GLU A 49 8.87 -10.62 3.69
CA GLU A 49 10.07 -10.47 2.89
C GLU A 49 10.81 -11.80 2.80
N LYS A 50 11.36 -12.11 1.61
CA LYS A 50 12.22 -13.25 1.38
C LYS A 50 13.40 -12.88 0.48
N MET A 51 14.61 -13.26 0.90
CA MET A 51 15.81 -13.17 0.07
C MET A 51 15.69 -14.12 -1.14
N ARG A 52 15.87 -13.59 -2.35
CA ARG A 52 16.01 -14.35 -3.60
C ARG A 52 17.48 -14.65 -3.91
N THR A 53 18.36 -13.71 -3.62
CA THR A 53 19.82 -13.81 -3.78
C THR A 53 20.51 -13.20 -2.57
N ASP A 54 21.83 -13.19 -2.56
CA ASP A 54 22.61 -12.49 -1.55
C ASP A 54 22.31 -10.98 -1.49
N ARG A 55 21.75 -10.35 -2.52
CA ARG A 55 21.49 -8.89 -2.51
C ARG A 55 20.09 -8.50 -2.91
N ILE A 56 19.24 -9.44 -3.30
CA ILE A 56 17.89 -9.15 -3.77
C ILE A 56 16.90 -9.88 -2.90
N SER A 57 15.94 -9.14 -2.34
CA SER A 57 14.75 -9.71 -1.69
C SER A 57 13.49 -9.30 -2.44
N ASN A 58 12.43 -10.08 -2.23
CA ASN A 58 11.08 -9.70 -2.60
C ASN A 58 10.25 -9.56 -1.32
N GLU A 59 9.46 -8.50 -1.25
CA GLU A 59 8.49 -8.27 -0.19
C GLU A 59 7.09 -8.30 -0.78
N LEU A 60 6.21 -9.08 -0.15
CA LEU A 60 4.78 -9.13 -0.44
C LEU A 60 4.02 -8.69 0.80
N GLY A 61 3.12 -7.74 0.62
CA GLY A 61 2.41 -7.07 1.68
C GLY A 61 0.90 -7.10 1.47
N LEU A 62 0.15 -7.25 2.56
CA LEU A 62 -1.31 -7.19 2.59
C LEU A 62 -1.76 -6.20 3.66
N SER A 63 -2.72 -5.34 3.32
CA SER A 63 -3.32 -4.44 4.30
C SER A 63 -4.84 -4.44 4.28
N TYR A 64 -5.41 -4.21 5.47
CA TYR A 64 -6.80 -3.84 5.65
C TYR A 64 -6.86 -2.34 5.94
N ILE A 65 -7.60 -1.60 5.12
CA ILE A 65 -7.71 -0.14 5.19
C ILE A 65 -9.05 0.19 5.81
N TYR A 66 -9.03 0.92 6.93
CA TYR A 66 -10.22 1.30 7.68
C TYR A 66 -10.53 2.80 7.62
N SER A 67 -9.58 3.62 7.18
CA SER A 67 -9.81 5.04 6.92
C SER A 67 -8.96 5.56 5.76
N VAL A 68 -9.35 6.70 5.19
CA VAL A 68 -8.56 7.44 4.20
C VAL A 68 -8.76 8.94 4.38
N TYR A 69 -7.74 9.73 4.06
CA TYR A 69 -7.84 11.17 4.07
C TYR A 69 -8.35 11.70 2.73
N MET A 70 -9.41 12.50 2.77
CA MET A 70 -9.95 13.24 1.63
C MET A 70 -9.56 14.73 1.71
N LYS A 71 -9.74 15.43 0.59
CA LYS A 71 -9.59 16.89 0.55
C LYS A 71 -10.82 17.48 1.27
N GLY A 72 -10.60 18.11 2.42
CA GLY A 72 -11.66 18.84 3.14
C GLY A 72 -11.82 20.26 2.61
N ASP A 73 -12.87 20.95 3.09
CA ASP A 73 -13.13 22.36 2.80
C ASP A 73 -12.15 23.31 3.53
N ALA A 74 -11.55 22.83 4.62
CA ALA A 74 -10.51 23.53 5.36
C ALA A 74 -9.09 23.20 4.85
N SER A 75 -8.06 23.93 5.32
CA SER A 75 -6.65 23.71 4.98
C SER A 75 -6.07 22.35 5.42
N SER A 76 -6.85 21.49 6.09
CA SER A 76 -6.43 20.20 6.62
C SER A 76 -7.23 19.04 6.00
N PRO A 77 -6.58 17.90 5.67
CA PRO A 77 -7.28 16.72 5.21
C PRO A 77 -8.25 16.17 6.25
N GLU A 78 -9.38 15.62 5.79
CA GLU A 78 -10.38 14.98 6.66
C GLU A 78 -10.33 13.46 6.54
N SER A 79 -10.41 12.75 7.67
CA SER A 79 -10.40 11.28 7.70
C SER A 79 -11.81 10.73 7.48
N GLN A 80 -11.97 9.92 6.45
CA GLN A 80 -13.22 9.24 6.10
C GLN A 80 -13.10 7.74 6.38
N PRO A 81 -14.09 7.11 7.04
CA PRO A 81 -14.11 5.66 7.24
C PRO A 81 -14.30 4.95 5.90
N VAL A 82 -13.61 3.83 5.73
CA VAL A 82 -13.70 2.98 4.53
C VAL A 82 -13.56 1.51 4.89
N GLN A 83 -14.02 0.65 4.00
CA GLN A 83 -13.66 -0.76 3.98
C GLN A 83 -12.78 -1.01 2.76
N GLY A 84 -11.50 -1.26 2.99
CA GLY A 84 -10.55 -1.42 1.91
C GLY A 84 -9.55 -2.54 2.14
N ALA A 85 -8.94 -2.97 1.04
CA ALA A 85 -7.85 -3.93 1.04
C ALA A 85 -6.75 -3.45 0.09
N SER A 86 -5.50 -3.73 0.43
CA SER A 86 -4.39 -3.52 -0.49
C SER A 86 -3.42 -4.69 -0.55
N VAL A 87 -2.79 -4.82 -1.70
CA VAL A 87 -1.67 -5.73 -1.95
C VAL A 87 -0.49 -4.89 -2.40
N ARG A 88 0.68 -5.12 -1.81
CA ARG A 88 1.91 -4.40 -2.11
C ARG A 88 3.01 -5.39 -2.45
N MET A 89 3.83 -5.04 -3.42
CA MET A 89 4.98 -5.85 -3.82
C MET A 89 6.18 -4.95 -3.99
N SER A 90 7.32 -5.38 -3.47
CA SER A 90 8.59 -4.69 -3.69
C SER A 90 9.69 -5.68 -4.01
N GLN A 91 10.57 -5.28 -4.94
CA GLN A 91 11.85 -5.94 -5.12
C GLN A 91 12.92 -5.02 -4.54
N ARG A 92 13.64 -5.49 -3.53
CA ARG A 92 14.65 -4.68 -2.83
C ARG A 92 16.04 -5.17 -3.19
N ARG A 93 16.90 -4.27 -3.65
CA ARG A 93 18.32 -4.52 -3.89
C ARG A 93 19.15 -3.87 -2.79
N TYR A 94 19.92 -4.68 -2.07
CA TYR A 94 20.81 -4.28 -0.99
C TYR A 94 22.21 -3.96 -1.55
N THR A 95 22.73 -2.77 -1.25
CA THR A 95 24.07 -2.33 -1.72
C THR A 95 25.13 -2.33 -0.62
N LEU A 96 24.73 -2.27 0.66
CA LEU A 96 25.63 -2.28 1.82
C LEU A 96 25.21 -3.40 2.78
N LYS A 97 25.41 -4.65 2.37
CA LYS A 97 24.96 -5.82 3.13
C LYS A 97 26.07 -6.42 4.00
N ASN A 98 25.79 -6.58 5.29
CA ASN A 98 26.56 -7.46 6.16
C ASN A 98 25.90 -8.86 6.10
N GLU A 99 26.63 -9.86 5.61
CA GLU A 99 26.40 -11.28 5.90
C GLU A 99 25.01 -11.90 5.60
N GLY A 100 24.60 -11.99 4.33
CA GLY A 100 23.52 -12.93 3.95
C GLY A 100 22.08 -12.58 4.41
N GLN A 101 21.92 -11.68 5.38
CA GLN A 101 20.66 -11.19 5.96
C GLN A 101 20.22 -9.85 5.35
N PRO A 102 18.92 -9.53 5.23
CA PRO A 102 18.40 -8.29 4.61
C PRO A 102 18.69 -7.02 5.44
N PHE A 103 19.95 -6.77 5.78
CA PHE A 103 20.40 -5.63 6.55
C PHE A 103 21.21 -4.69 5.68
N GLY A 104 21.02 -3.39 5.91
CA GLY A 104 21.69 -2.31 5.22
C GLY A 104 20.79 -1.52 4.27
N PHE A 105 21.44 -0.70 3.46
CA PHE A 105 20.75 0.15 2.49
C PHE A 105 20.16 -0.70 1.36
N PHE A 106 18.89 -0.44 1.05
CA PHE A 106 18.19 -1.06 -0.06
C PHE A 106 17.50 -0.02 -0.94
N HIS A 107 17.27 -0.41 -2.19
CA HIS A 107 16.49 0.36 -3.14
C HIS A 107 15.79 -0.54 -4.15
N GLY A 108 14.73 -0.06 -4.79
CA GLY A 108 14.11 -0.79 -5.89
C GLY A 108 12.68 -0.40 -6.19
N PRO A 109 12.03 -1.09 -7.14
CA PRO A 109 10.65 -0.81 -7.49
C PRO A 109 9.69 -1.27 -6.39
N PHE A 110 8.59 -0.53 -6.28
CA PHE A 110 7.46 -0.81 -5.43
C PHE A 110 6.17 -0.69 -6.26
N PHE A 111 5.31 -1.69 -6.12
CA PHE A 111 4.01 -1.79 -6.76
C PHE A 111 2.94 -1.94 -5.70
N GLY A 112 1.81 -1.27 -5.89
CA GLY A 112 0.65 -1.41 -5.01
C GLY A 112 -0.65 -1.48 -5.80
N TYR A 113 -1.57 -2.30 -5.33
CA TYR A 113 -2.96 -2.26 -5.74
C TYR A 113 -3.84 -2.07 -4.50
N ARG A 114 -4.85 -1.22 -4.61
CA ARG A 114 -5.77 -0.93 -3.52
C ARG A 114 -7.21 -0.88 -4.04
N PHE A 115 -8.11 -1.44 -3.25
CA PHE A 115 -9.55 -1.30 -3.38
C PHE A 115 -10.11 -0.64 -2.13
N LEU A 116 -11.00 0.32 -2.31
CA LEU A 116 -11.71 1.03 -1.25
C LEU A 116 -13.21 1.02 -1.57
N ALA A 117 -14.01 0.63 -0.60
CA ALA A 117 -15.45 0.85 -0.57
C ALA A 117 -15.75 1.86 0.53
N TYR A 118 -16.44 2.92 0.16
CA TYR A 118 -16.84 3.97 1.08
C TYR A 118 -18.21 3.64 1.68
N GLU A 119 -18.48 4.14 2.89
CA GLU A 119 -19.80 4.04 3.50
C GLU A 119 -20.84 4.79 2.66
N GLN A 120 -22.13 4.56 2.91
CA GLN A 120 -23.18 5.31 2.21
C GLN A 120 -23.11 6.79 2.65
N ASP A 121 -23.36 7.74 1.74
CA ASP A 121 -23.47 9.17 2.06
C ASP A 121 -22.18 9.88 2.55
N VAL A 122 -20.99 9.42 2.13
CA VAL A 122 -19.68 9.99 2.55
C VAL A 122 -19.53 11.50 2.34
N PHE A 123 -20.24 12.08 1.37
CA PHE A 123 -20.17 13.52 1.12
C PHE A 123 -21.28 14.33 1.84
N GLU A 124 -22.32 13.69 2.40
CA GLU A 124 -23.40 14.43 3.09
C GLU A 124 -22.92 15.15 4.36
N GLN A 125 -21.90 14.63 5.04
CA GLN A 125 -21.33 15.27 6.23
C GLN A 125 -20.53 16.54 5.92
N LEU A 126 -19.98 16.67 4.71
CA LEU A 126 -19.16 17.82 4.31
C LEU A 126 -20.00 19.05 3.98
N THR A 127 -21.23 18.87 3.50
CA THR A 127 -22.07 19.94 2.93
C THR A 127 -23.17 20.48 3.84
N GLN A 128 -23.01 20.48 5.16
CA GLN A 128 -23.99 21.09 6.10
C GLN A 128 -23.99 22.63 6.10
N THR A 129 -24.03 23.27 4.94
CA THR A 129 -24.36 24.70 4.84
C THR A 129 -25.87 24.87 4.61
N PRO A 130 -26.54 25.79 5.35
CA PRO A 130 -28.01 25.96 5.29
C PRO A 130 -28.60 26.31 3.91
N ASP A 131 -27.76 26.74 2.95
CA ASP A 131 -28.16 27.20 1.62
C ASP A 131 -27.88 26.18 0.49
N ALA A 132 -27.44 24.96 0.82
CA ALA A 132 -27.14 23.96 -0.21
C ALA A 132 -28.45 23.41 -0.83
N PRO A 133 -28.61 23.44 -2.18
CA PRO A 133 -29.76 22.84 -2.85
C PRO A 133 -29.84 21.35 -2.51
N THR A 134 -31.07 20.85 -2.37
CA THR A 134 -31.44 19.48 -2.01
C THR A 134 -30.51 18.43 -2.61
N TYR A 135 -29.55 17.94 -1.81
CA TYR A 135 -28.62 16.91 -2.22
C TYR A 135 -29.34 15.57 -2.34
N HIS A 136 -29.23 14.96 -3.50
CA HIS A 136 -29.60 13.56 -3.70
C HIS A 136 -28.48 12.69 -3.13
N GLY A 137 -28.80 11.88 -2.12
CA GLY A 137 -27.87 11.03 -1.38
C GLY A 137 -26.86 10.31 -2.29
N VAL A 138 -25.61 10.31 -1.84
CA VAL A 138 -24.52 9.72 -2.61
C VAL A 138 -24.54 8.22 -2.33
N GLY A 139 -24.98 7.44 -3.31
CA GLY A 139 -24.84 5.98 -3.27
C GLY A 139 -23.37 5.53 -3.14
N HIS A 140 -23.14 4.23 -2.98
CA HIS A 140 -21.80 3.70 -2.68
C HIS A 140 -20.72 4.17 -3.66
N LEU A 141 -19.67 4.80 -3.11
CA LEU A 141 -18.44 5.15 -3.83
C LEU A 141 -17.45 3.99 -3.72
N TYR A 142 -16.89 3.60 -4.87
CA TYR A 142 -15.81 2.63 -4.95
C TYR A 142 -14.58 3.28 -5.58
N GLN A 143 -13.40 2.96 -5.06
CA GLN A 143 -12.14 3.40 -5.64
C GLN A 143 -11.15 2.25 -5.80
N HIS A 144 -10.60 2.14 -7.00
CA HIS A 144 -9.44 1.32 -7.31
C HIS A 144 -8.22 2.22 -7.41
N SER A 145 -7.06 1.77 -6.97
CA SER A 145 -5.80 2.48 -7.17
C SER A 145 -4.67 1.54 -7.55
N LEU A 146 -3.85 1.98 -8.50
CA LEU A 146 -2.60 1.33 -8.89
C LEU A 146 -1.44 2.28 -8.60
N ASP A 147 -0.45 1.78 -7.89
CA ASP A 147 0.70 2.51 -7.40
C ASP A 147 1.96 1.98 -8.07
N LEU A 148 2.78 2.89 -8.58
CA LEU A 148 4.11 2.58 -9.06
C LEU A 148 5.08 3.61 -8.48
N SER A 149 6.04 3.14 -7.69
CA SER A 149 7.06 4.00 -7.09
C SER A 149 8.42 3.33 -7.08
N TYR A 150 9.43 4.14 -6.81
CA TYR A 150 10.77 3.68 -6.51
C TYR A 150 11.08 4.00 -5.06
N GLN A 151 11.55 3.01 -4.29
CA GLN A 151 11.84 3.14 -2.88
C GLN A 151 13.34 3.11 -2.59
N LEU A 152 13.72 3.85 -1.55
CA LEU A 152 15.04 3.89 -0.95
C LEU A 152 14.85 3.70 0.55
N GLY A 153 15.65 2.85 1.18
CA GLY A 153 15.53 2.63 2.61
C GLY A 153 16.74 1.98 3.23
N ILE A 154 16.69 1.83 4.54
CA ILE A 154 17.71 1.17 5.34
C ILE A 154 17.02 0.22 6.31
N GLN A 155 17.52 -1.01 6.38
CA GLN A 155 17.04 -2.04 7.30
C GLN A 155 18.12 -2.35 8.33
N PHE A 156 17.79 -2.20 9.60
CA PHE A 156 18.67 -2.39 10.74
C PHE A 156 18.40 -3.74 11.40
N ASN A 157 19.48 -4.39 11.88
CA ASN A 157 19.37 -5.44 12.88
C ASN A 157 19.32 -4.78 14.26
N LEU A 158 18.24 -4.98 15.00
CA LEU A 158 18.10 -4.47 16.36
C LEU A 158 18.66 -5.45 17.39
N MET A 159 18.28 -6.72 17.31
CA MET A 159 18.69 -7.78 18.24
C MET A 159 18.50 -9.17 17.61
N GLY A 160 19.49 -9.63 16.85
CA GLY A 160 19.51 -10.97 16.25
C GLY A 160 18.40 -11.15 15.21
N LEU A 161 17.20 -11.48 15.69
CA LEU A 161 16.01 -11.73 14.89
C LEU A 161 15.15 -10.47 14.70
N LEU A 162 15.28 -9.46 15.56
CA LEU A 162 14.46 -8.25 15.44
C LEU A 162 15.06 -7.29 14.41
N THR A 163 14.23 -6.82 13.49
CA THR A 163 14.61 -5.89 12.42
C THR A 163 13.78 -4.62 12.50
N ALA A 164 14.33 -3.49 12.06
CA ALA A 164 13.56 -2.28 11.78
C ALA A 164 13.93 -1.74 10.40
N ASP A 165 12.97 -1.18 9.66
CA ASP A 165 13.25 -0.47 8.43
C ASP A 165 12.67 0.94 8.41
N VAL A 166 13.41 1.83 7.74
CA VAL A 166 12.95 3.16 7.36
C VAL A 166 13.10 3.27 5.86
N ALA A 167 12.02 3.57 5.16
CA ALA A 167 12.01 3.69 3.71
C ALA A 167 11.20 4.90 3.24
N ALA A 168 11.73 5.62 2.27
CA ALA A 168 10.99 6.61 1.51
C ALA A 168 10.74 6.09 0.10
N SER A 169 9.58 6.38 -0.48
CA SER A 169 9.32 6.12 -1.89
C SER A 169 8.71 7.32 -2.57
N LEU A 170 9.00 7.46 -3.87
CA LEU A 170 8.42 8.47 -4.73
C LEU A 170 7.95 7.83 -6.03
N GLY A 171 6.75 8.19 -6.46
CA GLY A 171 6.16 7.65 -7.67
C GLY A 171 4.83 8.29 -8.01
N GLY A 172 4.01 7.53 -8.72
CA GLY A 172 2.67 7.93 -9.13
C GLY A 172 1.62 6.89 -8.74
N ARG A 173 0.39 7.38 -8.59
CA ARG A 173 -0.81 6.58 -8.37
C ARG A 173 -1.86 6.95 -9.42
N VAL A 174 -2.43 5.95 -10.05
CA VAL A 174 -3.64 6.09 -10.85
C VAL A 174 -4.82 5.60 -10.02
N LYS A 175 -5.88 6.40 -9.93
CA LYS A 175 -7.12 6.02 -9.24
C LYS A 175 -8.25 5.94 -10.25
N TYR A 176 -9.11 4.95 -10.11
CA TYR A 176 -10.41 4.90 -10.78
C TYR A 176 -11.50 4.96 -9.71
N ALA A 177 -12.36 5.97 -9.78
CA ALA A 177 -13.47 6.17 -8.87
C ALA A 177 -14.78 5.92 -9.61
N LEU A 178 -15.71 5.21 -8.97
CA LEU A 178 -17.04 4.90 -9.50
C LEU A 178 -18.07 5.15 -8.41
N ALA A 179 -19.05 6.00 -8.69
CA ALA A 179 -20.21 6.20 -7.83
C ALA A 179 -21.40 5.38 -8.36
N ASN A 180 -21.87 4.41 -7.58
CA ASN A 180 -23.05 3.62 -7.91
C ASN A 180 -24.28 4.20 -7.20
N ASN A 181 -25.40 4.33 -7.90
CA ASN A 181 -26.65 4.89 -7.36
C ASN A 181 -26.54 6.32 -6.80
N ALA A 182 -25.58 7.12 -7.29
CA ALA A 182 -25.43 8.54 -6.97
C ALA A 182 -25.79 9.40 -8.20
N GLY A 183 -26.21 10.65 -7.96
CA GLY A 183 -26.54 11.60 -9.04
C GLY A 183 -25.33 12.00 -9.88
N GLU A 184 -24.24 12.43 -9.22
CA GLU A 184 -23.00 12.88 -9.87
C GLU A 184 -21.79 12.58 -8.98
N LEU A 185 -20.65 12.23 -9.59
CA LEU A 185 -19.40 12.05 -8.85
C LEU A 185 -18.78 13.42 -8.53
N LEU A 186 -18.67 13.76 -7.23
CA LEU A 186 -18.01 14.99 -6.78
C LEU A 186 -16.48 14.89 -6.91
N THR A 187 -15.96 15.08 -8.12
CA THR A 187 -14.52 14.92 -8.43
C THR A 187 -13.61 15.84 -7.62
N ASP A 188 -14.12 17.00 -7.18
CA ASP A 188 -13.34 18.02 -6.45
C ASP A 188 -12.90 17.59 -5.04
N HIS A 189 -13.59 16.61 -4.46
CA HIS A 189 -13.28 16.05 -3.14
C HIS A 189 -12.29 14.87 -3.20
N ILE A 190 -11.98 14.39 -4.41
CA ILE A 190 -11.03 13.30 -4.63
C ILE A 190 -9.64 13.89 -4.87
N ILE A 191 -8.68 13.55 -4.00
CA ILE A 191 -7.28 13.99 -4.14
C ILE A 191 -6.69 13.43 -5.44
N GLY A 192 -6.34 14.33 -6.37
CA GLY A 192 -5.65 14.01 -7.62
C GLY A 192 -5.94 15.01 -8.72
N HIS A 193 -5.21 14.90 -9.83
CA HIS A 193 -5.58 15.56 -11.08
C HIS A 193 -6.50 14.63 -11.87
N ALA A 194 -7.74 15.05 -12.13
CA ALA A 194 -8.67 14.30 -12.97
C ALA A 194 -8.18 14.30 -14.42
N VAL A 195 -7.90 13.12 -14.97
CA VAL A 195 -7.46 12.91 -16.36
C VAL A 195 -8.67 12.65 -17.26
N ILE A 196 -9.63 11.90 -16.75
CA ILE A 196 -10.91 11.60 -17.40
C ILE A 196 -11.99 11.73 -16.33
N ALA A 197 -13.06 12.46 -16.63
CA ALA A 197 -14.21 12.61 -15.76
C ALA A 197 -15.49 12.43 -16.58
N GLU A 198 -16.32 11.50 -16.14
CA GLU A 198 -17.65 11.22 -16.64
C GLU A 198 -18.66 11.45 -15.49
N ASN A 199 -19.96 11.41 -15.79
CA ASN A 199 -21.00 11.76 -14.81
C ASN A 199 -20.92 10.95 -13.50
N ASN A 200 -20.55 9.67 -13.57
CA ASN A 200 -20.50 8.77 -12.42
C ASN A 200 -19.13 8.07 -12.22
N SER A 201 -18.13 8.39 -13.04
CA SER A 201 -16.82 7.75 -12.96
C SER A 201 -15.71 8.76 -13.28
N ALA A 202 -14.53 8.58 -12.68
CA ALA A 202 -13.37 9.40 -13.00
C ALA A 202 -12.05 8.68 -12.78
N ILE A 203 -11.06 9.04 -13.59
CA ILE A 203 -9.68 8.59 -13.46
C ILE A 203 -8.81 9.75 -13.00
N PHE A 204 -8.02 9.51 -11.96
CA PHE A 204 -7.13 10.52 -11.37
C PHE A 204 -5.68 10.06 -11.42
N ALA A 205 -4.77 11.00 -11.69
CA ALA A 205 -3.34 10.84 -11.50
C ALA A 205 -2.89 11.61 -10.25
N VAL A 206 -2.08 10.97 -9.40
CA VAL A 206 -1.66 11.53 -8.11
C VAL A 206 -0.17 11.26 -7.88
N PRO A 207 0.64 12.28 -7.52
CA PRO A 207 1.99 12.02 -7.03
C PRO A 207 1.92 11.24 -5.72
N LEU A 208 2.86 10.31 -5.52
CA LEU A 208 2.84 9.37 -4.40
C LEU A 208 4.15 9.40 -3.61
N PRO A 209 4.40 10.45 -2.81
CA PRO A 209 5.43 10.40 -1.79
C PRO A 209 4.95 9.51 -0.62
N GLN A 210 5.81 8.61 -0.16
CA GLN A 210 5.52 7.76 1.01
C GLN A 210 6.73 7.68 1.92
N LEU A 211 6.47 7.66 3.23
CA LEU A 211 7.43 7.31 4.26
C LEU A 211 6.89 6.09 5.00
N ASN A 212 7.66 5.01 5.00
CA ASN A 212 7.31 3.75 5.61
C ASN A 212 8.31 3.44 6.73
N LEU A 213 7.76 3.02 7.86
CA LEU A 213 8.50 2.57 9.03
C LEU A 213 7.94 1.21 9.42
N SER A 214 8.80 0.19 9.48
CA SER A 214 8.39 -1.14 9.93
C SER A 214 9.31 -1.70 10.99
N VAL A 215 8.75 -2.64 11.74
CA VAL A 215 9.49 -3.55 12.61
C VAL A 215 9.16 -4.97 12.18
N GLY A 216 10.14 -5.86 12.27
CA GLY A 216 10.01 -7.20 11.76
C GLY A 216 10.81 -8.23 12.53
N TYR A 217 10.53 -9.49 12.24
CA TYR A 217 11.14 -10.66 12.83
C TYR A 217 11.73 -11.55 11.73
N ALA A 218 13.04 -11.78 11.81
CA ALA A 218 13.83 -12.57 10.88
C ALA A 218 13.94 -14.03 11.33
N PHE A 219 13.80 -14.97 10.40
CA PHE A 219 13.81 -16.42 10.64
C PHE A 219 14.11 -17.23 9.36
#